data_AF-A0A958VXZ0-F1
#
_entry.id   AF-A0A958VXZ0-F1
#
_cell.length_a   1.000
_cell.length_b   1.000
_cell.length_c   1.000
_cell.angle_alpha   90.00
_cell.angle_beta   90.00
_cell.angle_gamma   90.00
#
_symmetry.space_group_name_H-M   'P 1'
#
loop_
_entity.id
_entity.type
_entity.pdbx_description
1 polymer ?
#
loop_
_entity_poly.entity_id
_entity_poly.type
_entity_poly.pdbx_seq_one_letter_code
_entity_poly.pdbx_strand_id
1 'polypeptide(L)'
;MNRSLICFFMLMLLAAVSIAQNPTLKRKAQLDFRVRKISDSPGARVTSVNNGSPAYKAGLRAGDVVLTINSHSLPDENVLYQRLWALRGGDQVKLTMVRNNQTMSIAFTPAPAPLETYKSLDVEAIALTNNSGDLIRAFVTKPKDAKGKLPAILFVSWLSCSSVELPERDDSWTKMQREVAEKSGALMMRIEKPGVGDSEGPPCAECDLHTELDGYKAAWRHLKQRSDVDTTNIIVFGASLGGTLASIVGKGQPVKAYVSAVSVYKTWLEHMIELERRRLQYSGKTQREINTLMPAYIEFHSDYMNYRKTPEHIIQEKPHLASIWYDEPRHQYGRPAKFYMQIQDFNFLETWGDTSAPVLFVAGEYDWIMSVDDSQIVTDMINKKTPGRATRYVAKGMDHHWSVYANPQNAFDEVNGTYAQETVTEMIAWIKKMIAQP
;
A
#
# COMPACT_ATOMS: atom_id res chain seq x y z
N MET A 1 -86.17 1.92 -12.70
CA MET A 1 -85.14 1.06 -13.32
C MET A 1 -83.79 1.75 -13.19
N ASN A 2 -82.73 0.94 -13.05
CA ASN A 2 -81.30 1.26 -12.94
C ASN A 2 -80.69 1.52 -11.56
N ARG A 3 -80.13 0.41 -11.07
CA ARG A 3 -78.95 0.23 -10.21
C ARG A 3 -77.80 1.17 -10.61
N SER A 4 -77.16 1.82 -9.63
CA SER A 4 -75.81 2.36 -9.78
C SER A 4 -74.85 1.61 -8.87
N LEU A 5 -73.88 1.00 -9.53
CA LEU A 5 -72.82 0.15 -9.00
C LEU A 5 -71.57 1.00 -8.73
N ILE A 6 -71.05 0.89 -7.50
CA ILE A 6 -69.65 0.87 -7.03
C ILE A 6 -68.56 1.39 -7.99
N CYS A 7 -67.68 2.27 -7.48
CA CYS A 7 -66.21 2.13 -7.62
C CYS A 7 -65.45 3.06 -6.66
N PHE A 8 -64.95 2.51 -5.54
CA PHE A 8 -63.92 3.13 -4.72
C PHE A 8 -62.55 2.79 -5.34
N PHE A 9 -61.83 3.79 -5.84
CA PHE A 9 -60.44 3.63 -6.26
C PHE A 9 -59.52 3.71 -5.03
N MET A 10 -58.95 2.58 -4.63
CA MET A 10 -57.88 2.51 -3.65
C MET A 10 -56.54 2.67 -4.39
N LEU A 11 -55.90 3.82 -4.23
CA LEU A 11 -54.59 4.12 -4.81
C LEU A 11 -53.50 3.42 -3.96
N MET A 12 -52.95 2.30 -4.44
CA MET A 12 -51.72 1.73 -3.88
C MET A 12 -50.51 2.54 -4.38
N LEU A 13 -49.87 3.31 -3.49
CA LEU A 13 -48.52 3.84 -3.73
C LEU A 13 -47.52 2.68 -3.66
N LEU A 14 -47.06 2.21 -4.81
CA LEU A 14 -45.85 1.40 -4.92
C LEU A 14 -44.64 2.31 -4.76
N ALA A 15 -44.06 2.35 -3.56
CA ALA A 15 -42.73 2.92 -3.35
C ALA A 15 -41.71 2.01 -4.06
N ALA A 16 -41.26 2.41 -5.24
CA ALA A 16 -40.13 1.78 -5.90
C ALA A 16 -38.88 2.04 -5.05
N VAL A 17 -38.45 1.02 -4.29
CA VAL A 17 -37.13 1.01 -3.66
C VAL A 17 -36.12 0.94 -4.80
N SER A 18 -35.56 2.08 -5.18
CA SER A 18 -34.35 2.12 -6.00
C SER A 18 -33.25 1.46 -5.18
N ILE A 19 -32.89 0.22 -5.54
CA ILE A 19 -31.63 -0.36 -5.09
C ILE A 19 -30.55 0.49 -5.75
N ALA A 20 -30.01 1.46 -5.03
CA ALA A 20 -28.82 2.17 -5.45
C ALA A 20 -27.76 1.10 -5.75
N GLN A 21 -27.38 0.95 -7.02
CA GLN A 21 -26.25 0.10 -7.36
C GLN A 21 -25.05 0.66 -6.61
N ASN A 22 -24.43 -0.16 -5.76
CA ASN A 22 -23.19 0.24 -5.11
C ASN A 22 -22.22 0.72 -6.19
N PRO A 23 -21.62 1.91 -6.05
CA PRO A 23 -20.73 2.44 -7.06
C PRO A 23 -19.61 1.44 -7.33
N THR A 24 -19.42 1.06 -8.60
CA THR A 24 -18.43 0.05 -8.98
C THR A 24 -17.20 0.73 -9.58
N LEU A 25 -16.03 0.41 -9.03
CA LEU A 25 -14.76 0.83 -9.58
C LEU A 25 -14.42 0.01 -10.83
N LYS A 26 -14.11 0.70 -11.92
CA LYS A 26 -13.71 0.06 -13.17
C LYS A 26 -12.30 -0.51 -13.07
N ARG A 27 -12.13 -1.78 -13.46
CA ARG A 27 -10.83 -2.48 -13.46
C ARG A 27 -9.84 -1.82 -14.43
N LYS A 28 -8.56 -1.80 -14.03
CA LYS A 28 -7.43 -1.54 -14.93
C LYS A 28 -7.48 -2.39 -16.19
N ALA A 29 -6.85 -1.89 -17.25
CA ALA A 29 -6.64 -2.68 -18.45
C ALA A 29 -5.62 -3.80 -18.19
N GLN A 30 -5.92 -5.01 -18.65
CA GLN A 30 -4.93 -6.06 -18.85
C GLN A 30 -4.11 -5.69 -20.09
N LEU A 31 -2.91 -5.14 -19.89
CA LEU A 31 -2.18 -4.54 -21.01
C LEU A 31 -1.55 -5.56 -21.96
N ASP A 32 -1.30 -6.81 -21.60
CA ASP A 32 -0.83 -7.88 -22.53
C ASP A 32 0.38 -7.53 -23.44
N PHE A 33 1.05 -6.41 -23.20
CA PHE A 33 2.29 -5.99 -23.84
C PHE A 33 3.14 -5.24 -22.83
N ARG A 34 4.43 -5.16 -23.09
CA ARG A 34 5.39 -4.41 -22.29
C ARG A 34 6.03 -3.34 -23.15
N VAL A 35 6.30 -2.20 -22.53
CA VAL A 35 7.03 -1.10 -23.13
C VAL A 35 8.18 -0.69 -22.23
N ARG A 36 9.22 -0.11 -22.82
CA ARG A 36 10.34 0.53 -22.12
C ARG A 36 10.52 1.92 -22.69
N LYS A 37 10.71 2.92 -21.83
CA LYS A 37 11.03 4.28 -22.29
C LYS A 37 12.32 4.27 -23.11
N ILE A 38 12.35 5.06 -24.19
CA ILE A 38 13.58 5.30 -24.96
C ILE A 38 14.25 6.54 -24.37
N SER A 39 15.54 6.41 -23.99
CA SER A 39 16.35 7.53 -23.51
C SER A 39 16.48 8.60 -24.60
N ASP A 40 16.40 9.87 -24.19
CA ASP A 40 16.62 11.05 -25.04
C ASP A 40 15.79 11.11 -26.34
N SER A 41 14.66 10.39 -26.38
CA SER A 41 13.77 10.33 -27.54
C SER A 41 12.31 10.21 -27.11
N PRO A 42 11.35 10.92 -27.73
CA PRO A 42 9.94 10.78 -27.38
C PRO A 42 9.43 9.36 -27.69
N GLY A 43 8.51 8.88 -26.84
CA GLY A 43 7.89 7.57 -27.02
C GLY A 43 8.54 6.44 -26.22
N ALA A 44 7.96 5.25 -26.39
CA ALA A 44 8.32 4.03 -25.67
C ALA A 44 8.39 2.84 -26.63
N ARG A 45 9.44 2.03 -26.51
CA ARG A 45 9.64 0.83 -27.31
C ARG A 45 8.82 -0.32 -26.76
N VAL A 46 8.03 -0.99 -27.59
CA VAL A 46 7.37 -2.25 -27.25
C VAL A 46 8.40 -3.36 -27.17
N THR A 47 8.55 -3.96 -26.00
CA THR A 47 9.53 -5.03 -25.75
C THR A 47 8.91 -6.41 -25.92
N SER A 48 7.62 -6.57 -25.66
CA SER A 48 6.89 -7.82 -25.88
C SER A 48 5.40 -7.55 -26.09
N VAL A 49 4.72 -8.43 -26.84
CA VAL A 49 3.26 -8.44 -26.97
C VAL A 49 2.80 -9.89 -26.89
N ASN A 50 1.80 -10.18 -26.06
CA ASN A 50 1.23 -11.52 -25.93
C ASN A 50 0.47 -11.87 -27.21
N ASN A 51 0.79 -13.01 -27.81
CA ASN A 51 0.12 -13.50 -29.00
C ASN A 51 -1.38 -13.71 -28.73
N GLY A 52 -2.23 -13.26 -29.66
CA GLY A 52 -3.69 -13.40 -29.55
C GLY A 52 -4.38 -12.35 -28.65
N SER A 53 -3.62 -11.50 -27.97
CA SER A 53 -4.16 -10.36 -27.20
C SER A 53 -4.88 -9.34 -28.09
N PRO A 54 -5.75 -8.47 -27.55
CA PRO A 54 -6.40 -7.41 -28.31
C PRO A 54 -5.39 -6.49 -29.02
N ALA A 55 -4.30 -6.10 -28.34
CA ALA A 55 -3.25 -5.26 -28.92
C ALA A 55 -2.52 -5.97 -30.08
N TYR A 56 -2.21 -7.26 -29.93
CA TYR A 56 -1.62 -8.07 -31.00
C TYR A 56 -2.54 -8.17 -32.22
N LYS A 57 -3.82 -8.46 -31.99
CA LYS A 57 -4.83 -8.56 -33.06
C LYS A 57 -5.02 -7.23 -33.80
N ALA A 58 -4.90 -6.11 -33.09
CA ALA A 58 -4.91 -4.77 -33.68
C ALA A 58 -3.61 -4.39 -34.40
N GLY A 59 -2.59 -5.25 -34.39
CA GLY A 59 -1.38 -5.08 -35.17
C GLY A 59 -0.14 -4.65 -34.39
N LEU A 60 -0.21 -4.48 -33.06
CA LEU A 60 0.97 -4.17 -32.23
C LEU A 60 1.97 -5.33 -32.25
N ARG A 61 3.27 -5.03 -32.35
CA ARG A 61 4.36 -6.00 -32.38
C ARG A 61 5.52 -5.52 -31.51
N ALA A 62 6.35 -6.47 -31.05
CA ALA A 62 7.61 -6.12 -30.42
C ALA A 62 8.51 -5.35 -31.41
N GLY A 63 9.24 -4.36 -30.91
CA GLY A 63 10.09 -3.47 -31.70
C GLY A 63 9.43 -2.14 -32.08
N ASP A 64 8.09 -2.07 -32.07
CA ASP A 64 7.35 -0.82 -32.33
C ASP A 64 7.75 0.28 -31.34
N VAL A 65 7.70 1.53 -31.79
CA VAL A 65 7.88 2.69 -30.93
C VAL A 65 6.55 3.43 -30.81
N VAL A 66 5.91 3.33 -29.64
CA VAL A 66 4.67 4.05 -29.33
C VAL A 66 5.02 5.51 -29.02
N LEU A 67 4.46 6.43 -29.79
CA LEU A 67 4.64 7.88 -29.62
C LEU A 67 3.55 8.50 -28.74
N THR A 68 2.32 8.02 -28.86
CA THR A 68 1.18 8.53 -28.09
C THR A 68 0.25 7.42 -27.62
N ILE A 69 -0.34 7.60 -26.44
CA ILE A 69 -1.45 6.80 -25.92
C ILE A 69 -2.67 7.72 -25.78
N ASN A 70 -3.78 7.38 -26.42
CA ASN A 70 -5.01 8.18 -26.44
C ASN A 70 -4.75 9.66 -26.80
N SER A 71 -3.95 9.89 -27.85
CA SER A 71 -3.53 11.22 -28.32
C SER A 71 -2.62 12.02 -27.37
N HIS A 72 -2.23 11.48 -26.22
CA HIS A 72 -1.24 12.09 -25.34
C HIS A 72 0.16 11.61 -25.67
N SER A 73 1.10 12.55 -25.82
CA SER A 73 2.52 12.27 -26.04
C SER A 73 3.18 11.63 -24.82
N LEU A 74 4.33 10.99 -25.06
CA LEU A 74 5.11 10.26 -24.07
C LEU A 74 6.54 10.85 -24.00
N PRO A 75 6.69 12.08 -23.46
CA PRO A 75 7.98 12.78 -23.45
C PRO A 75 9.00 12.06 -22.56
N ASP A 76 8.56 11.59 -21.40
CA ASP A 76 9.39 10.98 -20.36
C ASP A 76 8.77 9.68 -19.81
N GLU A 77 9.51 9.02 -18.93
CA GLU A 77 9.11 7.76 -18.30
C GLU A 77 7.94 7.92 -17.31
N ASN A 78 7.88 9.03 -16.58
CA ASN A 78 6.82 9.30 -15.62
C ASN A 78 5.48 9.45 -16.33
N VAL A 79 5.42 10.24 -17.41
CA VAL A 79 4.22 10.38 -18.23
C VAL A 79 3.83 9.04 -18.86
N LEU A 80 4.79 8.24 -19.34
CA LEU A 80 4.51 6.91 -19.87
C LEU A 80 3.76 6.04 -18.86
N TYR A 81 4.29 5.90 -17.65
CA TYR A 81 3.64 5.06 -16.63
C TYR A 81 2.31 5.63 -16.19
N GLN A 82 2.17 6.96 -16.05
CA GLN A 82 0.88 7.60 -15.76
C GLN A 82 -0.16 7.27 -16.84
N ARG A 83 0.20 7.31 -18.13
CA ARG A 83 -0.71 6.98 -19.23
C ARG A 83 -1.10 5.51 -19.22
N LEU A 84 -0.15 4.60 -19.03
CA LEU A 84 -0.45 3.16 -18.91
C LEU A 84 -1.36 2.88 -17.70
N TRP A 85 -1.07 3.53 -16.57
CA TRP A 85 -1.86 3.43 -15.34
C TRP A 85 -3.29 3.96 -15.52
N ALA A 86 -3.50 4.95 -16.39
CA ALA A 86 -4.83 5.49 -16.66
C ALA A 86 -5.72 4.53 -17.49
N LEU A 87 -5.15 3.52 -18.16
CA LEU A 87 -5.92 2.62 -19.02
C LEU A 87 -6.87 1.72 -18.20
N ARG A 88 -8.08 1.51 -18.72
CA ARG A 88 -9.14 0.71 -18.11
C ARG A 88 -9.62 -0.37 -19.07
N GLY A 89 -10.00 -1.52 -18.51
CA GLY A 89 -10.54 -2.62 -19.31
C GLY A 89 -11.89 -2.24 -19.93
N GLY A 90 -12.12 -2.66 -21.17
CA GLY A 90 -13.33 -2.34 -21.91
C GLY A 90 -13.34 -0.96 -22.57
N ASP A 91 -12.40 -0.08 -22.26
CA ASP A 91 -12.24 1.19 -22.97
C ASP A 91 -11.38 1.03 -24.21
N GLN A 92 -11.73 1.73 -25.28
CA GLN A 92 -10.90 1.75 -26.48
C GLN A 92 -9.60 2.50 -26.19
N VAL A 93 -8.47 1.86 -26.50
CA VAL A 93 -7.13 2.43 -26.43
C VAL A 93 -6.63 2.67 -27.84
N LYS A 94 -6.19 3.90 -28.11
CA LYS A 94 -5.58 4.29 -29.38
C LYS A 94 -4.09 4.53 -29.19
N LEU A 95 -3.27 3.83 -29.97
CA LEU A 95 -1.82 4.05 -30.01
C LEU A 95 -1.43 4.67 -31.35
N THR A 96 -0.56 5.67 -31.30
CA THR A 96 0.19 6.13 -32.47
C THR A 96 1.62 5.63 -32.31
N MET A 97 2.15 4.97 -33.34
CA MET A 97 3.41 4.25 -33.25
C MET A 97 4.19 4.33 -34.56
N VAL A 98 5.50 4.08 -34.47
CA VAL A 98 6.41 3.97 -35.60
C VAL A 98 6.90 2.54 -35.73
N ARG A 99 6.80 2.00 -36.94
CA ARG A 99 7.41 0.73 -37.35
C ARG A 99 8.03 0.93 -38.72
N ASN A 100 9.29 0.52 -38.90
CA ASN A 100 10.03 0.66 -40.17
C ASN A 100 9.95 2.09 -40.76
N ASN A 101 10.15 3.11 -39.91
CA ASN A 101 10.04 4.54 -40.24
C ASN A 101 8.66 5.01 -40.75
N GLN A 102 7.62 4.19 -40.65
CA GLN A 102 6.25 4.56 -40.99
C GLN A 102 5.45 4.81 -39.70
N THR A 103 4.76 5.95 -39.66
CA THR A 103 3.81 6.27 -38.59
C THR A 103 2.48 5.59 -38.88
N MET A 104 1.93 4.89 -37.89
CA MET A 104 0.64 4.23 -37.97
C MET A 104 -0.14 4.38 -36.67
N SER A 105 -1.46 4.24 -36.76
CA SER A 105 -2.34 4.22 -35.60
C SER A 105 -3.07 2.89 -35.52
N ILE A 106 -3.13 2.33 -34.32
CA ILE A 106 -3.94 1.15 -34.02
C ILE A 106 -4.91 1.49 -32.90
N ALA A 107 -6.05 0.79 -32.88
CA ALA A 107 -7.01 0.86 -31.78
C ALA A 107 -7.38 -0.56 -31.34
N PHE A 108 -7.47 -0.77 -30.03
CA PHE A 108 -7.89 -2.04 -29.44
C PHE A 108 -8.61 -1.79 -28.11
N THR A 109 -9.35 -2.80 -27.65
CA THR A 109 -10.05 -2.76 -26.38
C THR A 109 -9.44 -3.84 -25.47
N PRO A 110 -8.60 -3.48 -24.48
CA PRO A 110 -8.05 -4.45 -23.54
C PRO A 110 -9.15 -5.00 -22.63
N ALA A 111 -9.00 -6.25 -22.18
CA ALA A 111 -9.86 -6.82 -21.17
C ALA A 111 -9.63 -6.13 -19.81
N PRO A 112 -10.62 -6.14 -18.90
CA PRO A 112 -10.39 -5.92 -17.47
C PRO A 112 -9.28 -6.81 -16.94
N ALA A 113 -8.35 -6.24 -16.17
CA ALA A 113 -7.37 -7.02 -15.43
C ALA A 113 -8.10 -7.99 -14.48
N PRO A 114 -7.71 -9.28 -14.47
CA PRO A 114 -8.33 -10.26 -13.59
C PRO A 114 -8.16 -9.82 -12.14
N LEU A 115 -9.10 -10.24 -11.29
CA LEU A 115 -8.93 -10.12 -9.85
C LEU A 115 -7.96 -11.20 -9.37
N GLU A 116 -7.32 -10.96 -8.24
CA GLU A 116 -6.63 -12.02 -7.50
C GLU A 116 -7.56 -13.21 -7.22
N THR A 117 -7.02 -14.42 -7.27
CA THR A 117 -7.76 -15.66 -6.99
C THR A 117 -6.93 -16.62 -6.16
N TYR A 118 -7.62 -17.40 -5.34
CA TYR A 118 -7.00 -18.37 -4.44
C TYR A 118 -7.76 -19.68 -4.46
N LYS A 119 -7.04 -20.78 -4.21
CA LYS A 119 -7.67 -22.10 -4.10
C LYS A 119 -8.56 -22.18 -2.86
N SER A 120 -8.11 -21.65 -1.72
CA SER A 120 -8.74 -21.77 -0.39
C SER A 120 -9.54 -20.55 0.07
N LEU A 121 -9.48 -19.42 -0.66
CA LEU A 121 -10.15 -18.18 -0.28
C LEU A 121 -11.18 -17.72 -1.30
N ASP A 122 -12.29 -17.19 -0.82
CA ASP A 122 -13.15 -16.28 -1.57
C ASP A 122 -12.54 -14.88 -1.58
N VAL A 123 -12.67 -14.18 -2.71
CA VAL A 123 -12.20 -12.81 -2.91
C VAL A 123 -13.39 -11.93 -3.29
N GLU A 124 -13.58 -10.85 -2.54
CA GLU A 124 -14.56 -9.81 -2.83
C GLU A 124 -13.83 -8.49 -3.06
N ALA A 125 -13.93 -7.94 -4.28
CA ALA A 125 -13.42 -6.62 -4.59
C ALA A 125 -14.53 -5.58 -4.44
N ILE A 126 -14.40 -4.70 -3.46
CA ILE A 126 -15.41 -3.69 -3.10
C ILE A 126 -14.89 -2.28 -3.35
N ALA A 127 -15.80 -1.30 -3.37
CA ALA A 127 -15.48 0.12 -3.37
C ALA A 127 -15.93 0.75 -2.05
N LEU A 128 -15.05 1.52 -1.43
CA LEU A 128 -15.27 2.24 -0.18
C LEU A 128 -15.29 3.73 -0.48
N THR A 129 -16.23 4.50 0.07
CA THR A 129 -16.23 5.95 -0.09
C THR A 129 -15.45 6.61 1.04
N ASN A 130 -14.34 7.30 0.71
CA ASN A 130 -13.58 8.09 1.69
C ASN A 130 -14.33 9.39 2.09
N ASN A 131 -13.74 10.22 2.95
CA ASN A 131 -14.41 11.46 3.40
C ASN A 131 -14.49 12.53 2.30
N SER A 132 -13.62 12.46 1.30
CA SER A 132 -13.60 13.34 0.13
C SER A 132 -14.61 12.93 -0.95
N GLY A 133 -15.24 11.76 -0.81
CA GLY A 133 -16.18 11.21 -1.78
C GLY A 133 -15.54 10.30 -2.83
N ASP A 134 -14.22 10.11 -2.81
CA ASP A 134 -13.53 9.21 -3.74
C ASP A 134 -13.86 7.75 -3.41
N LEU A 135 -13.95 6.94 -4.46
CA LEU A 135 -14.07 5.49 -4.34
C LEU A 135 -12.70 4.83 -4.22
N ILE A 136 -12.46 4.18 -3.10
CA ILE A 136 -11.23 3.47 -2.77
C ILE A 136 -11.47 1.96 -2.94
N ARG A 137 -10.64 1.29 -3.75
CA ARG A 137 -10.70 -0.16 -3.92
C ARG A 137 -10.29 -0.85 -2.63
N ALA A 138 -11.05 -1.85 -2.21
CA ALA A 138 -10.64 -2.78 -1.18
C ALA A 138 -10.87 -4.22 -1.62
N PHE A 139 -10.05 -5.12 -1.07
CA PHE A 139 -10.13 -6.56 -1.26
C PHE A 139 -10.44 -7.20 0.08
N VAL A 140 -11.49 -8.00 0.10
CA VAL A 140 -11.88 -8.81 1.25
C VAL A 140 -11.67 -10.27 0.88
N THR A 141 -10.76 -10.92 1.60
CA THR A 141 -10.51 -12.35 1.46
C THR A 141 -11.01 -13.11 2.68
N LYS A 142 -11.68 -14.25 2.46
CA LYS A 142 -12.14 -15.12 3.55
C LYS A 142 -12.07 -16.60 3.15
N PRO A 143 -11.98 -17.54 4.10
CA PRO A 143 -12.04 -18.97 3.79
C PRO A 143 -13.34 -19.34 3.06
N LYS A 144 -13.26 -20.09 1.94
CA LYS A 144 -14.41 -20.37 1.05
C LYS A 144 -15.65 -20.96 1.74
N ASP A 145 -15.42 -21.83 2.72
CA ASP A 145 -16.49 -22.55 3.39
C ASP A 145 -16.87 -21.95 4.75
N ALA A 146 -16.34 -20.76 5.08
CA ALA A 146 -16.62 -20.10 6.34
C ALA A 146 -18.12 -19.84 6.52
N LYS A 147 -18.63 -20.14 7.72
CA LYS A 147 -20.02 -19.90 8.12
C LYS A 147 -20.08 -18.97 9.33
N GLY A 148 -21.13 -18.18 9.40
CA GLY A 148 -21.34 -17.23 10.50
C GLY A 148 -20.46 -15.99 10.40
N LYS A 149 -20.33 -15.29 11.54
CA LYS A 149 -19.47 -14.12 11.68
C LYS A 149 -18.03 -14.56 11.89
N LEU A 150 -17.10 -13.95 11.17
CA LEU A 150 -15.68 -14.22 11.26
C LEU A 150 -14.96 -13.12 12.04
N PRO A 151 -13.89 -13.45 12.78
CA PRO A 151 -12.91 -12.45 13.18
C PRO A 151 -12.36 -11.77 11.91
N ALA A 152 -11.94 -10.52 12.04
CA ALA A 152 -11.42 -9.75 10.92
C ALA A 152 -10.01 -9.23 11.16
N ILE A 153 -9.22 -9.14 10.11
CA ILE A 153 -7.91 -8.48 10.06
C ILE A 153 -8.05 -7.28 9.11
N LEU A 154 -7.89 -6.07 9.63
CA LEU A 154 -7.68 -4.88 8.80
C LEU A 154 -6.19 -4.69 8.58
N PHE A 155 -5.76 -4.82 7.33
CA PHE A 155 -4.35 -4.67 6.96
C PHE A 155 -4.01 -3.22 6.61
N VAL A 156 -2.99 -2.66 7.28
CA VAL A 156 -2.45 -1.32 7.03
C VAL A 156 -1.15 -1.44 6.24
N SER A 157 -1.16 -0.90 5.03
CA SER A 157 -0.13 -1.14 4.02
C SER A 157 1.11 -0.28 4.21
N TRP A 158 2.21 -0.70 3.59
CA TRP A 158 3.52 -0.05 3.54
C TRP A 158 3.50 1.35 2.90
N LEU A 159 4.64 2.04 2.88
CA LEU A 159 4.81 3.41 2.34
C LEU A 159 4.54 3.55 0.83
N SER A 160 5.08 2.64 0.03
CA SER A 160 5.09 2.75 -1.43
C SER A 160 3.70 2.68 -2.08
N CYS A 161 3.61 3.27 -3.27
CA CYS A 161 2.40 3.31 -4.12
C CYS A 161 2.17 2.00 -4.91
N SER A 162 2.55 0.87 -4.32
CA SER A 162 2.27 -0.46 -4.86
C SER A 162 0.89 -0.94 -4.45
N SER A 163 0.25 -1.67 -5.36
CA SER A 163 -1.05 -2.28 -5.11
C SER A 163 -1.01 -3.31 -3.99
N VAL A 164 -2.07 -3.37 -3.19
CA VAL A 164 -2.29 -4.41 -2.15
C VAL A 164 -3.02 -5.63 -2.70
N GLU A 165 -3.44 -5.60 -3.96
CA GLU A 165 -3.91 -6.77 -4.68
C GLU A 165 -2.74 -7.76 -4.82
N LEU A 166 -2.98 -9.04 -4.52
CA LEU A 166 -1.96 -10.07 -4.46
C LEU A 166 -2.18 -11.10 -5.58
N PRO A 167 -1.90 -10.75 -6.85
CA PRO A 167 -1.82 -11.75 -7.90
C PRO A 167 -0.70 -12.76 -7.58
N GLU A 168 -0.59 -13.84 -8.36
CA GLU A 168 0.53 -14.78 -8.20
C GLU A 168 1.87 -14.06 -8.43
N ARG A 169 2.55 -13.72 -7.34
CA ARG A 169 3.87 -13.06 -7.32
C ARG A 169 4.77 -13.82 -6.36
N ASP A 170 6.00 -14.05 -6.82
CA ASP A 170 7.03 -14.73 -6.03
C ASP A 170 7.86 -13.73 -5.23
N ASP A 171 7.20 -12.97 -4.35
CA ASP A 171 7.84 -12.04 -3.42
C ASP A 171 7.40 -12.30 -1.97
N SER A 172 8.30 -12.05 -1.03
CA SER A 172 8.12 -12.37 0.40
C SER A 172 6.96 -11.59 1.05
N TRP A 173 6.71 -10.35 0.63
CA TRP A 173 5.56 -9.55 1.07
C TRP A 173 4.22 -10.17 0.66
N THR A 174 4.13 -10.66 -0.58
CA THR A 174 2.95 -11.33 -1.11
C THR A 174 2.72 -12.68 -0.44
N LYS A 175 3.79 -13.47 -0.24
CA LYS A 175 3.74 -14.75 0.48
C LYS A 175 3.23 -14.55 1.91
N MET A 176 3.77 -13.57 2.63
CA MET A 176 3.36 -13.26 4.00
C MET A 176 1.87 -12.94 4.09
N GLN A 177 1.38 -12.01 3.28
CA GLN A 177 -0.04 -11.63 3.33
C GLN A 177 -0.97 -12.77 2.91
N ARG A 178 -0.58 -13.55 1.90
CA ARG A 178 -1.33 -14.73 1.47
C ARG A 178 -1.44 -15.75 2.59
N GLU A 179 -0.34 -16.05 3.28
CA GLU A 179 -0.39 -16.98 4.40
C GLU A 179 -1.22 -16.47 5.56
N VAL A 180 -1.17 -15.18 5.87
CA VAL A 180 -2.06 -14.59 6.89
C VAL A 180 -3.52 -14.75 6.47
N ALA A 181 -3.87 -14.44 5.22
CA ALA A 181 -5.23 -14.60 4.71
C ALA A 181 -5.69 -16.08 4.71
N GLU A 182 -4.84 -17.01 4.27
CA GLU A 182 -5.17 -18.43 4.15
C GLU A 182 -5.19 -19.16 5.49
N LYS A 183 -4.28 -18.81 6.40
CA LYS A 183 -4.03 -19.62 7.59
C LYS A 183 -4.55 -19.00 8.87
N SER A 184 -4.87 -17.70 8.95
CA SER A 184 -5.39 -17.07 10.18
C SER A 184 -6.78 -17.58 10.58
N GLY A 185 -7.59 -18.00 9.60
CA GLY A 185 -9.01 -18.32 9.81
C GLY A 185 -9.91 -17.07 9.90
N ALA A 186 -9.34 -15.88 9.69
CA ALA A 186 -10.06 -14.61 9.70
C ALA A 186 -10.43 -14.17 8.29
N LEU A 187 -11.43 -13.30 8.22
CA LEU A 187 -11.61 -12.42 7.07
C LEU A 187 -10.48 -11.39 7.09
N MET A 188 -9.83 -11.14 5.96
CA MET A 188 -8.80 -10.10 5.84
C MET A 188 -9.25 -9.03 4.85
N MET A 189 -9.27 -7.77 5.29
CA MET A 189 -9.53 -6.61 4.45
C MET A 189 -8.22 -5.87 4.18
N ARG A 190 -7.91 -5.67 2.90
CA ARG A 190 -6.82 -4.85 2.38
C ARG A 190 -7.42 -3.70 1.58
N ILE A 191 -6.88 -2.49 1.73
CA ILE A 191 -7.35 -1.33 0.97
C ILE A 191 -6.22 -0.76 0.12
N GLU A 192 -6.57 -0.35 -1.09
CA GLU A 192 -5.69 0.42 -1.94
C GLU A 192 -5.56 1.85 -1.42
N LYS A 193 -4.42 2.48 -1.70
CA LYS A 193 -4.25 3.92 -1.48
C LYS A 193 -4.99 4.72 -2.56
N PRO A 194 -5.31 6.01 -2.33
CA PRO A 194 -5.82 6.89 -3.38
C PRO A 194 -4.95 6.87 -4.63
N GLY A 195 -5.59 6.79 -5.80
CA GLY A 195 -4.92 6.68 -7.10
C GLY A 195 -4.16 5.37 -7.36
N VAL A 196 -4.14 4.42 -6.41
CA VAL A 196 -3.51 3.10 -6.60
C VAL A 196 -4.52 2.06 -7.07
N GLY A 197 -4.11 1.19 -8.00
CA GLY A 197 -5.01 0.21 -8.59
C GLY A 197 -6.23 0.92 -9.17
N ASP A 198 -7.42 0.40 -8.90
CA ASP A 198 -8.66 1.02 -9.39
C ASP A 198 -9.14 2.21 -8.56
N SER A 199 -8.49 2.53 -7.43
CA SER A 199 -8.93 3.63 -6.57
C SER A 199 -8.91 4.97 -7.30
N GLU A 200 -9.92 5.77 -6.98
CA GLU A 200 -10.00 7.18 -7.29
C GLU A 200 -9.13 7.99 -6.30
N GLY A 201 -9.22 9.32 -6.39
CA GLY A 201 -8.42 10.26 -5.62
C GLY A 201 -7.14 10.70 -6.32
N PRO A 202 -6.32 11.53 -5.66
CA PRO A 202 -5.06 12.02 -6.23
C PRO A 202 -4.12 10.85 -6.56
N PRO A 203 -3.21 11.01 -7.55
CA PRO A 203 -2.13 10.06 -7.74
C PRO A 203 -1.40 9.83 -6.41
N CYS A 204 -1.13 8.57 -6.05
CA CYS A 204 -0.52 8.25 -4.75
C CYS A 204 0.81 8.99 -4.49
N ALA A 205 1.61 9.20 -5.55
CA ALA A 205 2.86 9.96 -5.48
C ALA A 205 2.66 11.44 -5.12
N GLU A 206 1.45 11.96 -5.26
CA GLU A 206 1.02 13.33 -4.89
C GLU A 206 0.05 13.32 -3.69
N CYS A 207 -0.29 12.14 -3.16
CA CYS A 207 -1.24 11.99 -2.06
C CYS A 207 -0.57 12.22 -0.71
N ASP A 208 -1.14 13.10 0.11
CA ASP A 208 -0.71 13.30 1.49
C ASP A 208 -1.23 12.19 2.43
N LEU A 209 -0.67 12.12 3.65
CA LEU A 209 -0.93 11.05 4.60
C LEU A 209 -2.36 11.12 5.15
N HIS A 210 -2.86 12.33 5.42
CA HIS A 210 -4.21 12.48 5.95
C HIS A 210 -5.27 11.96 4.97
N THR A 211 -5.10 12.24 3.68
CA THR A 211 -5.97 11.70 2.63
C THR A 211 -5.90 10.17 2.57
N GLU A 212 -4.70 9.60 2.75
CA GLU A 212 -4.52 8.15 2.81
C GLU A 212 -5.20 7.51 4.04
N LEU A 213 -5.09 8.14 5.22
CA LEU A 213 -5.73 7.68 6.46
C LEU A 213 -7.26 7.69 6.39
N ASP A 214 -7.86 8.54 5.56
CA ASP A 214 -9.31 8.57 5.36
C ASP A 214 -9.85 7.30 4.67
N GLY A 215 -9.03 6.65 3.84
CA GLY A 215 -9.35 5.33 3.29
C GLY A 215 -9.52 4.28 4.40
N TYR A 216 -8.66 4.30 5.41
CA TYR A 216 -8.76 3.40 6.56
C TYR A 216 -9.98 3.69 7.45
N LYS A 217 -10.38 4.96 7.57
CA LYS A 217 -11.66 5.31 8.23
C LYS A 217 -12.86 4.76 7.46
N ALA A 218 -12.83 4.76 6.13
CA ALA A 218 -13.87 4.13 5.31
C ALA A 218 -13.89 2.61 5.49
N ALA A 219 -12.71 1.97 5.54
CA ALA A 219 -12.58 0.54 5.79
C ALA A 219 -13.21 0.13 7.14
N TRP A 220 -12.96 0.89 8.20
CA TRP A 220 -13.57 0.68 9.52
C TRP A 220 -15.09 0.80 9.50
N ARG A 221 -15.63 1.85 8.86
CA ARG A 221 -17.09 2.02 8.71
C ARG A 221 -17.70 0.82 8.00
N HIS A 222 -17.05 0.33 6.94
CA HIS A 222 -17.50 -0.82 6.18
C HIS A 222 -17.46 -2.12 7.00
N LEU A 223 -16.31 -2.43 7.63
CA LEU A 223 -16.16 -3.64 8.47
C LEU A 223 -17.22 -3.73 9.55
N LYS A 224 -17.57 -2.62 10.21
CA LYS A 224 -18.61 -2.58 11.26
C LYS A 224 -20.02 -2.86 10.75
N GLN A 225 -20.28 -2.68 9.46
CA GLN A 225 -21.59 -2.88 8.85
C GLN A 225 -21.74 -4.26 8.21
N ARG A 226 -20.64 -5.00 8.05
CA ARG A 226 -20.66 -6.33 7.43
C ARG A 226 -21.37 -7.36 8.32
N SER A 227 -22.30 -8.10 7.74
CA SER A 227 -23.03 -9.16 8.45
C SER A 227 -22.17 -10.41 8.72
N ASP A 228 -21.08 -10.59 7.98
CA ASP A 228 -20.14 -11.72 8.10
C ASP A 228 -18.91 -11.40 8.97
N VAL A 229 -18.88 -10.25 9.65
CA VAL A 229 -17.79 -9.84 10.56
C VAL A 229 -18.25 -9.86 12.02
N ASP A 230 -17.44 -10.45 12.89
CA ASP A 230 -17.51 -10.26 14.34
C ASP A 230 -16.79 -8.95 14.70
N THR A 231 -17.57 -7.91 14.92
CA THR A 231 -17.07 -6.55 15.18
C THR A 231 -16.39 -6.40 16.54
N THR A 232 -16.44 -7.42 17.40
CA THR A 232 -15.72 -7.46 18.68
C THR A 232 -14.34 -8.11 18.54
N ASN A 233 -14.07 -8.74 17.39
CA ASN A 233 -12.87 -9.54 17.13
C ASN A 233 -12.14 -9.04 15.87
N ILE A 234 -11.80 -7.74 15.87
CA ILE A 234 -11.07 -7.09 14.77
C ILE A 234 -9.62 -6.83 15.19
N ILE A 235 -8.69 -7.42 14.46
CA ILE A 235 -7.25 -7.20 14.59
C ILE A 235 -6.81 -6.16 13.56
N VAL A 236 -5.95 -5.23 13.97
CA VAL A 236 -5.27 -4.33 13.03
C VAL A 236 -3.86 -4.86 12.84
N PHE A 237 -3.52 -5.22 11.61
CA PHE A 237 -2.18 -5.65 11.24
C PHE A 237 -1.55 -4.62 10.32
N GLY A 238 -0.50 -3.94 10.79
CA GLY A 238 0.29 -3.04 9.97
C GLY A 238 1.72 -3.54 9.80
N ALA A 239 2.33 -3.20 8.66
CA ALA A 239 3.73 -3.49 8.41
C ALA A 239 4.43 -2.32 7.69
N SER A 240 5.73 -2.14 7.94
CA SER A 240 6.48 -0.94 7.51
C SER A 240 5.79 0.32 8.07
N LEU A 241 5.63 1.38 7.27
CA LEU A 241 4.86 2.55 7.71
C LEU A 241 3.45 2.19 8.21
N GLY A 242 2.82 1.14 7.67
CA GLY A 242 1.52 0.70 8.12
C GLY A 242 1.51 0.19 9.57
N GLY A 243 2.60 -0.40 10.05
CA GLY A 243 2.72 -0.81 11.45
C GLY A 243 2.93 0.39 12.36
N THR A 244 3.74 1.37 11.94
CA THR A 244 3.82 2.67 12.62
C THR A 244 2.44 3.33 12.78
N LEU A 245 1.60 3.28 11.74
CA LEU A 245 0.27 3.90 11.70
C LEU A 245 -0.86 3.04 12.31
N ALA A 246 -0.60 1.78 12.68
CA ALA A 246 -1.67 0.85 13.07
C ALA A 246 -2.47 1.34 14.28
N SER A 247 -1.80 1.89 15.31
CA SER A 247 -2.45 2.49 16.49
C SER A 247 -3.31 3.71 16.14
N ILE A 248 -2.89 4.51 15.16
CA ILE A 248 -3.63 5.68 14.66
C ILE A 248 -4.89 5.21 13.92
N VAL A 249 -4.75 4.21 13.04
CA VAL A 249 -5.87 3.61 12.31
C VAL A 249 -6.89 2.99 13.27
N GLY A 250 -6.44 2.34 14.34
CA GLY A 250 -7.31 1.72 15.34
C GLY A 250 -7.81 2.66 16.44
N LYS A 251 -7.37 3.93 16.48
CA LYS A 251 -7.72 4.87 17.56
C LYS A 251 -9.23 5.09 17.62
N GLY A 252 -9.81 4.88 18.81
CA GLY A 252 -11.25 5.01 19.04
C GLY A 252 -12.10 3.86 18.45
N GLN A 253 -11.46 2.78 17.96
CA GLN A 253 -12.13 1.60 17.44
C GLN A 253 -12.02 0.42 18.43
N PRO A 254 -12.97 -0.53 18.42
CA PRO A 254 -12.91 -1.72 19.25
C PRO A 254 -11.90 -2.73 18.68
N VAL A 255 -10.61 -2.44 18.84
CA VAL A 255 -9.53 -3.31 18.36
C VAL A 255 -9.28 -4.44 19.36
N LYS A 256 -9.39 -5.69 18.89
CA LYS A 256 -9.10 -6.89 19.68
C LYS A 256 -7.62 -7.03 19.98
N ALA A 257 -6.78 -6.83 18.97
CA ALA A 257 -5.33 -6.89 19.08
C ALA A 257 -4.66 -6.14 17.92
N TYR A 258 -3.38 -5.79 18.11
CA TYR A 258 -2.54 -5.21 17.07
C TYR A 258 -1.39 -6.13 16.71
N VAL A 259 -1.02 -6.16 15.43
CA VAL A 259 0.28 -6.64 14.96
C VAL A 259 0.95 -5.48 14.26
N SER A 260 2.18 -5.16 14.67
CA SER A 260 3.01 -4.14 14.02
C SER A 260 4.36 -4.76 13.67
N ALA A 261 4.66 -4.83 12.37
CA ALA A 261 5.84 -5.53 11.86
C ALA A 261 6.80 -4.60 11.13
N VAL A 262 8.11 -4.79 11.31
CA VAL A 262 9.20 -4.07 10.60
C VAL A 262 8.93 -2.56 10.51
N SER A 263 8.72 -1.91 11.66
CA SER A 263 8.16 -0.55 11.77
C SER A 263 8.97 0.34 12.73
N VAL A 264 8.73 1.65 12.65
CA VAL A 264 9.34 2.67 13.53
C VAL A 264 8.32 3.32 14.46
N TYR A 265 8.76 3.77 15.63
CA TYR A 265 7.90 4.43 16.63
C TYR A 265 8.48 5.73 17.20
N LYS A 266 9.75 6.04 16.92
CA LYS A 266 10.37 7.34 17.20
C LYS A 266 9.80 8.42 16.29
N THR A 267 10.21 9.68 16.49
CA THR A 267 9.87 10.73 15.53
C THR A 267 10.42 10.39 14.13
N TRP A 268 9.77 10.91 13.09
CA TRP A 268 10.22 10.66 11.73
C TRP A 268 11.63 11.24 11.48
N LEU A 269 11.93 12.41 12.05
CA LEU A 269 13.27 12.98 12.01
C LEU A 269 14.34 12.03 12.61
N GLU A 270 14.12 11.49 13.81
CA GLU A 270 15.05 10.53 14.42
C GLU A 270 15.25 9.31 13.53
N HIS A 271 14.15 8.75 13.01
CA HIS A 271 14.18 7.64 12.07
C HIS A 271 15.08 7.92 10.87
N MET A 272 14.94 9.09 10.25
CA MET A 272 15.72 9.49 9.07
C MET A 272 17.20 9.61 9.37
N ILE A 273 17.57 10.26 10.47
CA ILE A 273 18.99 10.41 10.85
C ILE A 273 19.64 9.06 11.12
N GLU A 274 18.93 8.15 11.79
CA GLU A 274 19.41 6.79 12.03
C GLU A 274 19.53 5.99 10.72
N LEU A 275 18.53 6.09 9.84
CA LEU A 275 18.52 5.44 8.54
C LEU A 275 19.71 5.87 7.68
N GLU A 276 20.01 7.17 7.62
CA GLU A 276 21.13 7.67 6.81
C GLU A 276 22.47 7.14 7.30
N ARG A 277 22.69 7.09 8.61
CA ARG A 277 23.89 6.47 9.18
C ARG A 277 23.99 5.00 8.81
N ARG A 278 22.89 4.22 8.94
CA ARG A 278 22.85 2.79 8.56
C ARG A 278 23.13 2.61 7.08
N ARG A 279 22.47 3.37 6.21
CA ARG A 279 22.64 3.32 4.76
C ARG A 279 24.09 3.59 4.37
N LEU A 280 24.70 4.65 4.90
CA LEU A 280 26.09 5.00 4.60
C LEU A 280 27.08 3.92 5.06
N GLN A 281 26.82 3.29 6.20
CA GLN A 281 27.62 2.17 6.71
C GLN A 281 27.58 0.96 5.77
N TYR A 282 26.39 0.51 5.39
CA TYR A 282 26.25 -0.64 4.48
C TYR A 282 26.62 -0.31 3.03
N SER A 283 26.70 0.97 2.67
CA SER A 283 27.27 1.45 1.41
C SER A 283 28.81 1.49 1.42
N GLY A 284 29.46 0.96 2.46
CA GLY A 284 30.92 0.80 2.53
C GLY A 284 31.70 2.03 3.02
N LYS A 285 31.04 3.09 3.53
CA LYS A 285 31.74 4.24 4.11
C LYS A 285 32.35 3.89 5.47
N THR A 286 33.54 4.44 5.74
CA THR A 286 34.17 4.34 7.05
C THR A 286 33.43 5.19 8.09
N GLN A 287 33.52 4.83 9.37
CA GLN A 287 32.90 5.60 10.45
C GLN A 287 33.39 7.06 10.51
N ARG A 288 34.63 7.33 10.08
CA ARG A 288 35.17 8.69 9.97
C ARG A 288 34.42 9.48 8.90
N GLU A 289 34.25 8.92 7.71
CA GLU A 289 33.52 9.58 6.61
C GLU A 289 32.05 9.80 6.98
N ILE A 290 31.41 8.79 7.58
CA ILE A 290 30.03 8.90 8.06
C ILE A 290 29.92 10.05 9.06
N ASN A 291 30.80 10.10 10.05
CA ASN A 291 30.76 11.15 11.07
C ASN A 291 30.96 12.56 10.50
N THR A 292 31.76 12.69 9.43
CA THR A 292 31.91 13.95 8.70
C THR A 292 30.64 14.35 7.94
N LEU A 293 29.87 13.39 7.43
CA LEU A 293 28.65 13.64 6.66
C LEU A 293 27.41 13.90 7.53
N MET A 294 27.31 13.25 8.70
CA MET A 294 26.11 13.32 9.52
C MET A 294 25.64 14.74 9.90
N PRO A 295 26.51 15.73 10.20
CA PRO A 295 26.05 17.09 10.48
C PRO A 295 25.21 17.70 9.35
N ALA A 296 25.58 17.45 8.09
CA ALA A 296 24.84 17.94 6.93
C ALA A 296 23.49 17.23 6.78
N TYR A 297 23.43 15.91 7.04
CA TYR A 297 22.15 15.18 7.08
C TYR A 297 21.24 15.70 8.20
N ILE A 298 21.78 15.99 9.39
CA ILE A 298 21.03 16.53 10.53
C ILE A 298 20.48 17.92 10.20
N GLU A 299 21.31 18.80 9.63
CA GLU A 299 20.87 20.14 9.23
C GLU A 299 19.76 20.08 8.19
N PHE A 300 19.97 19.31 7.12
CA PHE A 300 18.99 19.17 6.04
C PHE A 300 17.66 18.63 6.54
N HIS A 301 17.68 17.52 7.29
CA HIS A 301 16.45 16.88 7.76
C HIS A 301 15.75 17.69 8.85
N SER A 302 16.48 18.49 9.64
CA SER A 302 15.87 19.44 10.56
C SER A 302 15.12 20.54 9.81
N ASP A 303 15.71 21.14 8.78
CA ASP A 303 15.03 22.10 7.89
C ASP A 303 13.79 21.50 7.23
N TYR A 304 13.89 20.25 6.79
CA TYR A 304 12.79 19.55 6.15
C TYR A 304 11.64 19.26 7.13
N MET A 305 11.93 18.64 8.27
CA MET A 305 10.90 18.16 9.20
C MET A 305 10.42 19.25 10.16
N ASN A 306 11.34 19.96 10.82
CA ASN A 306 10.99 20.92 11.88
C ASN A 306 10.59 22.28 11.32
N TYR A 307 11.26 22.73 10.25
CA TYR A 307 10.99 24.03 9.62
C TYR A 307 10.09 23.92 8.38
N ARG A 308 9.63 22.71 8.04
CA ARG A 308 8.67 22.43 6.96
C ARG A 308 9.09 22.98 5.60
N LYS A 309 10.39 22.96 5.29
CA LYS A 309 10.91 23.35 3.97
C LYS A 309 10.91 22.16 3.02
N THR A 310 10.57 22.38 1.76
CA THR A 310 10.76 21.32 0.75
C THR A 310 12.25 21.12 0.47
N PRO A 311 12.68 19.93 0.01
CA PRO A 311 14.07 19.69 -0.38
C PRO A 311 14.63 20.75 -1.34
N GLU A 312 13.84 21.13 -2.36
CA GLU A 312 14.17 22.21 -3.30
C GLU A 312 14.46 23.55 -2.60
N HIS A 313 13.59 23.99 -1.68
CA HIS A 313 13.80 25.24 -0.96
C HIS A 313 15.05 25.18 -0.07
N ILE A 314 15.30 24.04 0.58
CA ILE A 314 16.51 23.84 1.40
C ILE A 314 17.76 23.97 0.54
N ILE A 315 17.78 23.33 -0.64
CA ILE A 315 18.93 23.38 -1.56
C ILE A 315 19.13 24.79 -2.11
N GLN A 316 18.05 25.52 -2.41
CA GLN A 316 18.12 26.91 -2.86
C GLN A 316 18.74 27.83 -1.79
N GLU A 317 18.32 27.68 -0.52
CA GLU A 317 18.86 28.47 0.60
C GLU A 317 20.26 28.02 1.02
N LYS A 318 20.54 26.72 0.91
CA LYS A 318 21.77 26.07 1.38
C LYS A 318 22.36 25.17 0.29
N PRO A 319 22.96 25.75 -0.77
CA PRO A 319 23.49 24.98 -1.90
C PRO A 319 24.55 23.94 -1.52
N HIS A 320 25.26 24.14 -0.41
CA HIS A 320 26.25 23.19 0.10
C HIS A 320 25.64 21.85 0.56
N LEU A 321 24.32 21.80 0.82
CA LEU A 321 23.61 20.58 1.17
C LEU A 321 23.06 19.82 -0.06
N ALA A 322 23.22 20.35 -1.28
CA ALA A 322 22.66 19.75 -2.49
C ALA A 322 23.06 18.28 -2.69
N SER A 323 24.30 17.91 -2.34
CA SER A 323 24.81 16.55 -2.50
C SER A 323 24.24 15.53 -1.51
N ILE A 324 23.53 15.99 -0.48
CA ILE A 324 22.93 15.14 0.55
C ILE A 324 21.56 14.62 0.10
N TRP A 325 20.85 15.40 -0.73
CA TRP A 325 19.55 14.99 -1.25
C TRP A 325 19.69 14.17 -2.52
N TYR A 326 19.08 12.99 -2.53
CA TYR A 326 19.14 12.05 -3.65
C TYR A 326 17.77 11.69 -4.25
N ASP A 327 16.69 12.21 -3.67
CA ASP A 327 15.32 12.07 -4.17
C ASP A 327 14.93 13.28 -5.05
N GLU A 328 13.69 13.30 -5.53
CA GLU A 328 13.16 14.41 -6.34
C GLU A 328 13.05 15.73 -5.54
N PRO A 329 13.03 16.90 -6.20
CA PRO A 329 13.10 18.20 -5.50
C PRO A 329 11.95 18.47 -4.50
N ARG A 330 10.80 17.81 -4.66
CA ARG A 330 9.61 18.03 -3.82
C ARG A 330 9.06 16.75 -3.19
N HIS A 331 9.80 15.64 -3.31
CA HIS A 331 9.35 14.32 -2.88
C HIS A 331 10.48 13.60 -2.17
N GLN A 332 10.11 12.64 -1.34
CA GLN A 332 11.02 11.69 -0.73
C GLN A 332 10.42 10.30 -0.89
N TYR A 333 11.22 9.29 -1.20
CA TYR A 333 10.77 7.90 -1.38
C TYR A 333 9.46 7.76 -2.22
N GLY A 334 9.33 8.61 -3.25
CA GLY A 334 8.17 8.63 -4.16
C GLY A 334 6.87 9.23 -3.60
N ARG A 335 6.90 9.94 -2.45
CA ARG A 335 5.75 10.63 -1.84
C ARG A 335 6.05 12.13 -1.65
N PRO A 336 5.03 13.01 -1.61
CA PRO A 336 5.28 14.44 -1.58
C PRO A 336 5.82 14.87 -0.21
N ALA A 337 6.59 15.94 -0.16
CA ALA A 337 7.18 16.47 1.09
C ALA A 337 6.15 16.64 2.24
N LYS A 338 4.94 17.08 1.90
CA LYS A 338 3.81 17.24 2.84
C LYS A 338 3.45 15.93 3.56
N PHE A 339 3.59 14.78 2.91
CA PHE A 339 3.32 13.47 3.50
C PHE A 339 4.20 13.23 4.73
N TYR A 340 5.50 13.48 4.63
CA TYR A 340 6.46 13.27 5.72
C TYR A 340 6.35 14.32 6.82
N MET A 341 6.03 15.57 6.46
CA MET A 341 5.71 16.59 7.45
C MET A 341 4.49 16.20 8.30
N GLN A 342 3.48 15.57 7.70
CA GLN A 342 2.33 15.02 8.44
C GLN A 342 2.69 13.79 9.27
N ILE A 343 3.62 12.93 8.80
CA ILE A 343 4.15 11.84 9.63
C ILE A 343 4.84 12.40 10.88
N GLN A 344 5.69 13.42 10.71
CA GLN A 344 6.43 14.06 11.80
C GLN A 344 5.51 14.67 12.87
N ASP A 345 4.28 15.06 12.51
CA ASP A 345 3.30 15.62 13.43
C ASP A 345 2.74 14.58 14.42
N PHE A 346 2.95 13.29 14.19
CA PHE A 346 2.51 12.23 15.09
C PHE A 346 3.53 11.91 16.19
N ASN A 347 3.03 11.81 17.42
CA ASN A 347 3.71 11.13 18.50
C ASN A 347 3.25 9.66 18.54
N PHE A 348 3.96 8.78 17.83
CA PHE A 348 3.56 7.37 17.75
C PHE A 348 3.59 6.68 19.11
N LEU A 349 4.59 6.95 19.95
CA LEU A 349 4.69 6.38 21.30
C LEU A 349 3.50 6.75 22.18
N GLU A 350 2.97 7.96 22.08
CA GLU A 350 1.72 8.33 22.78
C GLU A 350 0.54 7.47 22.31
N THR A 351 0.32 7.37 21.00
CA THR A 351 -0.80 6.58 20.46
C THR A 351 -0.70 5.09 20.81
N TRP A 352 0.51 4.54 20.84
CA TRP A 352 0.76 3.18 21.26
C TRP A 352 0.63 3.01 22.79
N GLY A 353 1.02 4.00 23.58
CA GLY A 353 0.87 4.00 25.04
C GLY A 353 -0.58 4.09 25.53
N ASP A 354 -1.48 4.59 24.68
CA ASP A 354 -2.92 4.70 24.94
C ASP A 354 -3.70 3.42 24.63
N THR A 355 -3.10 2.46 23.93
CA THR A 355 -3.82 1.24 23.53
C THR A 355 -4.14 0.33 24.72
N SER A 356 -5.39 -0.12 24.81
CA SER A 356 -5.82 -1.15 25.76
C SER A 356 -5.67 -2.58 25.20
N ALA A 357 -5.43 -2.73 23.89
CA ALA A 357 -5.41 -4.02 23.22
C ALA A 357 -4.01 -4.66 23.27
N PRO A 358 -3.92 -6.00 23.36
CA PRO A 358 -2.66 -6.73 23.19
C PRO A 358 -1.95 -6.37 21.87
N VAL A 359 -0.63 -6.31 21.90
CA VAL A 359 0.18 -5.95 20.73
C VAL A 359 1.30 -6.97 20.52
N LEU A 360 1.49 -7.40 19.27
CA LEU A 360 2.69 -8.08 18.82
C LEU A 360 3.54 -7.13 17.97
N PHE A 361 4.77 -6.89 18.41
CA PHE A 361 5.80 -6.21 17.64
C PHE A 361 6.74 -7.24 17.01
N VAL A 362 6.77 -7.30 15.68
CA VAL A 362 7.69 -8.16 14.91
C VAL A 362 8.79 -7.27 14.34
N ALA A 363 10.06 -7.53 14.68
CA ALA A 363 11.20 -6.81 14.14
C ALA A 363 12.15 -7.77 13.41
N GLY A 364 12.78 -7.34 12.32
CA GLY A 364 13.83 -8.10 11.65
C GLY A 364 15.20 -7.76 12.22
N GLU A 365 16.00 -8.77 12.57
CA GLU A 365 17.37 -8.56 13.10
C GLU A 365 18.27 -7.81 12.11
N TYR A 366 18.09 -8.05 10.80
CA TYR A 366 18.84 -7.42 9.72
C TYR A 366 18.01 -6.38 8.95
N ASP A 367 16.91 -5.90 9.55
CA ASP A 367 16.19 -4.76 9.00
C ASP A 367 17.07 -3.50 9.13
N TRP A 368 17.66 -3.10 8.01
CA TRP A 368 18.51 -1.92 7.94
C TRP A 368 17.70 -0.63 7.75
N ILE A 369 16.40 -0.75 7.44
CA ILE A 369 15.47 0.36 7.24
C ILE A 369 14.92 0.80 8.60
N MET A 370 14.31 -0.12 9.36
CA MET A 370 13.70 0.13 10.67
C MET A 370 14.52 -0.51 11.78
N SER A 371 14.85 0.26 12.83
CA SER A 371 15.73 -0.26 13.88
C SER A 371 15.04 -1.34 14.69
N VAL A 372 15.78 -2.41 15.01
CA VAL A 372 15.38 -3.39 16.03
C VAL A 372 15.09 -2.69 17.38
N ASP A 373 15.79 -1.60 17.69
CA ASP A 373 15.61 -0.81 18.91
C ASP A 373 14.24 -0.11 18.98
N ASP A 374 13.65 0.25 17.83
CA ASP A 374 12.34 0.91 17.79
C ASP A 374 11.28 0.02 18.47
N SER A 375 11.26 -1.25 18.11
CA SER A 375 10.35 -2.24 18.70
C SER A 375 10.62 -2.49 20.19
N GLN A 376 11.86 -2.31 20.66
CA GLN A 376 12.21 -2.48 22.07
C GLN A 376 11.65 -1.31 22.90
N ILE A 377 11.87 -0.07 22.47
CA ILE A 377 11.41 1.15 23.15
C ILE A 377 9.89 1.11 23.37
N VAL A 378 9.12 0.83 22.31
CA VAL A 378 7.65 0.81 22.42
C VAL A 378 7.15 -0.35 23.28
N THR A 379 7.82 -1.51 23.22
CA THR A 379 7.45 -2.68 24.04
C THR A 379 7.67 -2.39 25.52
N ASP A 380 8.84 -1.85 25.89
CA ASP A 380 9.18 -1.54 27.28
C ASP A 380 8.26 -0.45 27.83
N MET A 381 7.97 0.58 27.03
CA MET A 381 7.04 1.64 27.40
C MET A 381 5.65 1.07 27.72
N ILE A 382 5.08 0.23 26.84
CA ILE A 382 3.76 -0.38 27.06
C ILE A 382 3.79 -1.30 28.27
N ASN A 383 4.79 -2.18 28.38
CA ASN A 383 4.85 -3.18 29.46
C ASN A 383 5.18 -2.57 30.83
N LYS A 384 5.87 -1.43 30.88
CA LYS A 384 6.07 -0.67 32.12
C LYS A 384 4.73 -0.17 32.69
N LYS A 385 3.79 0.22 31.82
CA LYS A 385 2.43 0.65 32.21
C LYS A 385 1.50 -0.54 32.45
N THR A 386 1.59 -1.58 31.63
CA THR A 386 0.75 -2.78 31.74
C THR A 386 1.54 -4.03 31.35
N PRO A 387 2.14 -4.74 32.32
CA PRO A 387 2.98 -5.90 32.05
C PRO A 387 2.27 -6.97 31.21
N GLY A 388 2.96 -7.49 30.19
CA GLY A 388 2.46 -8.54 29.31
C GLY A 388 1.50 -8.07 28.21
N ARG A 389 1.23 -6.76 28.11
CA ARG A 389 0.37 -6.19 27.05
C ARG A 389 1.05 -6.21 25.69
N ALA A 390 2.36 -5.94 25.64
CA ALA A 390 3.15 -5.99 24.41
C ALA A 390 4.05 -7.22 24.40
N THR A 391 4.02 -7.96 23.29
CA THR A 391 4.94 -9.05 22.98
C THR A 391 5.89 -8.57 21.90
N ARG A 392 7.19 -8.83 22.05
CA ARG A 392 8.20 -8.51 21.04
C ARG A 392 8.83 -9.78 20.50
N TYR A 393 8.87 -9.89 19.18
CA TYR A 393 9.51 -10.99 18.46
C TYR A 393 10.58 -10.42 17.52
N VAL A 394 11.83 -10.80 17.72
CA VAL A 394 12.94 -10.43 16.83
C VAL A 394 13.26 -11.62 15.94
N ALA A 395 12.96 -11.48 14.65
CA ALA A 395 13.18 -12.49 13.63
C ALA A 395 14.65 -12.53 13.24
N LYS A 396 15.32 -13.63 13.61
CA LYS A 396 16.75 -13.83 13.35
C LYS A 396 17.06 -13.76 11.85
N GLY A 397 18.04 -12.95 11.48
CA GLY A 397 18.50 -12.74 10.11
C GLY A 397 17.49 -12.13 9.14
N MET A 398 16.28 -11.78 9.60
CA MET A 398 15.23 -11.24 8.74
C MET A 398 15.46 -9.75 8.45
N ASP A 399 15.25 -9.35 7.21
CA ASP A 399 15.31 -7.96 6.75
C ASP A 399 13.92 -7.28 6.80
N HIS A 400 13.83 -6.09 6.18
CA HIS A 400 12.58 -5.35 6.04
C HIS A 400 11.55 -6.04 5.14
N HIS A 401 12.01 -6.89 4.22
CA HIS A 401 11.20 -7.50 3.17
C HIS A 401 10.74 -8.92 3.48
N TRP A 402 10.78 -9.35 4.75
CA TRP A 402 10.40 -10.70 5.17
C TRP A 402 11.27 -11.80 4.55
N SER A 403 12.54 -11.49 4.33
CA SER A 403 13.54 -12.40 3.82
C SER A 403 14.66 -12.56 4.85
N VAL A 404 15.10 -13.79 5.07
CA VAL A 404 16.19 -14.17 5.97
C VAL A 404 17.48 -14.29 5.17
N TYR A 405 18.52 -13.66 5.69
CA TYR A 405 19.85 -13.60 5.10
C TYR A 405 20.90 -14.17 6.05
N ALA A 406 22.03 -14.61 5.49
CA ALA A 406 23.14 -15.12 6.28
C ALA A 406 23.84 -14.04 7.12
N ASN A 407 23.85 -12.80 6.63
CA ASN A 407 24.52 -11.66 7.27
C ASN A 407 23.81 -10.34 6.87
N PRO A 408 24.02 -9.24 7.60
CA PRO A 408 23.30 -7.98 7.35
C PRO A 408 23.73 -7.28 6.06
N GLN A 409 24.94 -7.50 5.55
CA GLN A 409 25.35 -6.94 4.24
C GLN A 409 24.54 -7.58 3.11
N ASN A 410 24.35 -8.89 3.14
CA ASN A 410 23.50 -9.57 2.15
C ASN A 410 22.05 -9.09 2.22
N ALA A 411 21.54 -8.73 3.40
CA ALA A 411 20.21 -8.15 3.56
C ALA A 411 20.14 -6.74 2.93
N PHE A 412 21.17 -5.92 3.12
CA PHE A 412 21.27 -4.60 2.49
C PHE A 412 21.36 -4.69 0.96
N ASP A 413 22.15 -5.63 0.45
CA ASP A 413 22.32 -5.88 -0.99
C ASP A 413 21.14 -6.68 -1.60
N GLU A 414 20.22 -7.16 -0.76
CA GLU A 414 19.09 -8.04 -1.09
C GLU A 414 19.48 -9.33 -1.85
N VAL A 415 20.69 -9.86 -1.60
CA VAL A 415 21.22 -11.05 -2.30
C VAL A 415 21.05 -12.35 -1.51
N ASN A 416 20.56 -13.39 -2.19
CA ASN A 416 20.39 -14.75 -1.63
C ASN A 416 19.46 -14.81 -0.40
N GLY A 417 18.45 -13.94 -0.33
CA GLY A 417 17.43 -13.98 0.71
C GLY A 417 16.47 -15.15 0.54
N THR A 418 15.99 -15.69 1.66
CA THR A 418 14.96 -16.75 1.67
C THR A 418 13.76 -16.30 2.48
N TYR A 419 12.55 -16.66 2.06
CA TYR A 419 11.34 -16.19 2.74
C TYR A 419 11.28 -16.61 4.23
N ALA A 420 10.92 -15.67 5.11
CA ALA A 420 10.87 -15.82 6.57
C ALA A 420 9.67 -16.65 7.07
N GLN A 421 9.55 -17.89 6.59
CA GLN A 421 8.42 -18.79 6.85
C GLN A 421 8.15 -19.02 8.34
N GLU A 422 9.19 -19.18 9.15
CA GLU A 422 9.08 -19.42 10.60
C GLU A 422 8.45 -18.21 11.30
N THR A 423 8.96 -17.01 11.03
CA THR A 423 8.42 -15.76 11.60
C THR A 423 6.95 -15.55 11.24
N VAL A 424 6.57 -15.79 9.99
CA VAL A 424 5.17 -15.67 9.56
C VAL A 424 4.30 -16.71 10.25
N THR A 425 4.81 -17.93 10.46
CA THR A 425 4.09 -19.00 11.18
C THR A 425 3.83 -18.61 12.64
N GLU A 426 4.84 -18.09 13.35
CA GLU A 426 4.72 -17.61 14.73
C GLU A 426 3.75 -16.44 14.86
N MET A 427 3.82 -15.48 13.93
CA MET A 427 2.88 -14.36 13.87
C MET A 427 1.43 -14.84 13.70
N ILE A 428 1.19 -15.79 12.79
CA ILE A 428 -0.15 -16.36 12.58
C ILE A 428 -0.63 -17.14 13.80
N ALA A 429 0.26 -17.88 14.47
CA ALA A 429 -0.07 -18.57 15.72
C ALA A 429 -0.50 -17.59 16.82
N TRP A 430 0.20 -16.45 16.94
CA TRP A 430 -0.18 -15.39 17.87
C TRP A 430 -1.53 -14.75 17.51
N ILE A 431 -1.76 -14.46 16.22
CA ILE A 431 -3.06 -13.94 15.73
C ILE A 431 -4.20 -14.90 16.11
N LYS A 432 -4.04 -16.20 15.86
CA LYS A 432 -5.03 -17.21 16.24
C LYS A 432 -5.31 -17.25 17.74
N LYS A 433 -4.26 -17.11 18.56
CA LYS A 433 -4.40 -17.04 20.01
C LYS A 433 -5.25 -15.83 20.42
N MET A 434 -5.04 -14.66 19.82
CA MET A 434 -5.86 -13.47 20.11
C MET A 434 -7.31 -13.63 19.66
N ILE A 435 -7.52 -14.24 18.49
CA ILE A 435 -8.86 -14.55 17.96
C ILE A 435 -9.64 -15.46 18.91
N ALA A 436 -8.98 -16.49 19.45
CA ALA A 436 -9.60 -17.49 20.32
C ALA A 436 -9.84 -17.01 21.75
N GLN A 437 -9.24 -15.88 22.16
CA GLN A 437 -9.48 -15.31 23.48
C GLN A 437 -10.89 -14.71 23.56
N PRO A 438 -11.62 -14.93 24.66
CA PRO A 438 -12.96 -14.37 24.86
C PRO A 438 -12.97 -12.85 24.87
#